data_AF-C7N396-F1
#
_entry.id   AF-C7N396-F1
#
_cell.length_a   1.000
_cell.length_b   1.000
_cell.length_c   1.000
_cell.angle_alpha   90.00
_cell.angle_beta   90.00
_cell.angle_gamma   90.00
#
_symmetry.space_group_name_H-M   'P 1'
#
loop_
_entity.id
_entity.type
_entity.pdbx_description
1 polymer ?
#
loop_
_entity_poly.entity_id
_entity_poly.type
_entity_poly.pdbx_seq_one_letter_code
_entity_poly.pdbx_strand_id
1 'polypeptide(L)'
;MVGAKKIRDFRCTYANSVGVSPEVTQGLDLEFPDAYCHRDTMATLSLAIKEHDGANFCLLPFCRTVEVEAMGGNVKLGDAKSCPRAADPVCESYEDFMALPDIDFSQGRIREVLEACRILKQRGETVCLEIVGPWTMMQSLMDAAKVFKMFRKQPDQAVEVMWKLAGQLLPYVDEARECGVDVITLSDSAGTLSILGPRVMEKSMLLFMADFVRALDERIGGSMVLQLCPKIAYALIDTGCAEVKIHDLGESVDFLEALLRLRGEARIVGQTCIKYVGVRVLNGKIRELVMKEPQA
;
A
#
# COMPACT_ATOMS: atom_id res chain seq x y z
N MET A 1 32.64 9.75 11.16
CA MET A 1 31.23 10.14 10.93
C MET A 1 30.95 10.03 9.44
N VAL A 2 30.39 8.90 9.01
CA VAL A 2 29.91 8.76 7.62
C VAL A 2 28.72 9.72 7.49
N GLY A 3 28.79 10.70 6.59
CA GLY A 3 27.71 11.66 6.39
C GLY A 3 26.42 10.91 6.08
N ALA A 4 25.32 11.29 6.73
CA ALA A 4 24.01 10.68 6.49
C ALA A 4 23.74 10.72 4.98
N LYS A 5 23.59 9.54 4.35
CA LYS A 5 23.21 9.48 2.94
C LYS A 5 21.89 10.22 2.79
N LYS A 6 21.81 11.14 1.82
CA LYS A 6 20.63 11.95 1.59
C LYS A 6 19.53 11.07 1.01
N ILE A 7 18.55 10.69 1.84
CA ILE A 7 17.32 10.04 1.39
C ILE A 7 16.50 11.06 0.59
N ARG A 8 16.12 10.71 -0.64
CA ARG A 8 15.26 11.53 -1.49
C ARG A 8 13.80 11.37 -1.08
N ASP A 9 13.06 12.47 -1.16
CA ASP A 9 11.60 12.43 -1.04
C ASP A 9 10.94 12.44 -2.42
N PHE A 10 9.68 11.99 -2.48
CA PHE A 10 8.83 12.09 -3.65
C PHE A 10 7.71 13.09 -3.39
N ARG A 11 7.50 14.03 -4.31
CA ARG A 11 6.45 15.05 -4.18
C ARG A 11 5.11 14.48 -4.62
N CYS A 12 4.27 14.13 -3.66
CA CYS A 12 2.87 13.78 -3.88
C CYS A 12 2.08 15.01 -4.36
N THR A 13 1.40 14.91 -5.49
CA THR A 13 0.43 15.87 -6.02
C THR A 13 -0.99 15.35 -5.81
N TYR A 14 -1.15 14.05 -5.57
CA TYR A 14 -2.39 13.45 -5.12
C TYR A 14 -2.59 13.84 -3.64
N ALA A 15 -3.63 14.62 -3.37
CA ALA A 15 -4.04 14.91 -2.01
C ALA A 15 -4.64 13.64 -1.41
N ASN A 16 -3.92 13.02 -0.48
CA ASN A 16 -4.43 11.88 0.27
C ASN A 16 -5.77 12.27 0.91
N SER A 17 -6.82 11.49 0.68
CA SER A 17 -8.12 11.58 1.38
C SER A 17 -9.11 12.63 0.88
N VAL A 18 -9.03 13.09 -0.37
CA VAL A 18 -10.20 13.77 -0.96
C VAL A 18 -11.17 12.69 -1.37
N GLY A 19 -12.41 12.75 -0.86
CA GLY A 19 -13.44 11.77 -1.16
C GLY A 19 -13.72 11.58 -2.65
N VAL A 20 -14.67 10.73 -2.95
CA VAL A 20 -15.12 10.49 -4.32
C VAL A 20 -15.78 11.78 -4.84
N SER A 21 -15.32 12.27 -6.00
CA SER A 21 -15.92 13.48 -6.58
C SER A 21 -17.39 13.20 -6.95
N PRO A 22 -18.32 14.14 -6.75
CA PRO A 22 -19.73 13.92 -7.06
C PRO A 22 -19.99 13.51 -8.52
N GLU A 23 -19.13 13.97 -9.44
CA GLU A 23 -19.17 13.62 -10.85
C GLU A 23 -18.95 12.12 -11.09
N VAL A 24 -18.11 11.47 -10.30
CA VAL A 24 -17.83 10.03 -10.39
C VAL A 24 -19.07 9.20 -10.07
N THR A 25 -19.88 9.65 -9.10
CA THR A 25 -21.05 8.89 -8.62
C THR A 25 -22.35 9.33 -9.28
N GLN A 26 -22.30 10.31 -10.18
CA GLN A 26 -23.49 10.86 -10.81
C GLN A 26 -24.19 9.80 -11.66
N GLY A 27 -25.45 9.51 -11.34
CA GLY A 27 -26.25 8.50 -12.05
C GLY A 27 -25.97 7.06 -11.61
N LEU A 28 -25.12 6.85 -10.59
CA LEU A 28 -24.95 5.56 -9.94
C LEU A 28 -25.87 5.46 -8.72
N ASP A 29 -26.44 4.28 -8.51
CA ASP A 29 -27.24 3.96 -7.33
C ASP A 29 -26.29 3.55 -6.17
N LEU A 30 -25.51 4.52 -5.69
CA LEU A 30 -24.54 4.33 -4.61
C LEU A 30 -24.91 5.18 -3.40
N GLU A 31 -25.14 4.52 -2.28
CA GLU A 31 -25.33 5.15 -0.99
C GLU A 31 -24.03 5.09 -0.17
N PHE A 32 -23.67 6.20 0.48
CA PHE A 32 -22.50 6.25 1.35
C PHE A 32 -22.96 6.24 2.82
N PRO A 33 -22.32 5.46 3.72
CA PRO A 33 -21.02 4.80 3.55
C PRO A 33 -21.05 3.38 2.94
N ASP A 34 -22.23 2.84 2.59
CA ASP A 34 -22.39 1.46 2.11
C ASP A 34 -21.56 1.14 0.86
N ALA A 35 -21.31 2.15 0.02
CA ALA A 35 -20.41 2.09 -1.12
C ALA A 35 -18.98 1.62 -0.77
N TYR A 36 -18.55 1.82 0.48
CA TYR A 36 -17.25 1.38 1.00
C TYR A 36 -17.30 0.03 1.73
N CYS A 37 -18.49 -0.55 1.88
CA CYS A 37 -18.72 -1.69 2.76
C CYS A 37 -19.08 -2.98 2.01
N HIS A 38 -19.68 -2.88 0.83
CA HIS A 38 -20.14 -4.06 0.09
C HIS A 38 -19.38 -4.29 -1.21
N ARG A 39 -19.11 -5.55 -1.54
CA ARG A 39 -18.34 -5.93 -2.73
C ARG A 39 -18.88 -5.36 -4.05
N ASP A 40 -20.20 -5.39 -4.23
CA ASP A 40 -20.84 -4.99 -5.50
C ASP A 40 -20.77 -3.48 -5.69
N THR A 41 -20.98 -2.72 -4.61
CA THR A 41 -20.88 -1.26 -4.62
C THR A 41 -19.43 -0.82 -4.75
N MET A 42 -18.48 -1.52 -4.10
CA MET A 42 -17.05 -1.25 -4.26
C MET A 42 -16.56 -1.53 -5.70
N ALA A 43 -16.99 -2.63 -6.31
CA ALA A 43 -16.68 -2.93 -7.70
C ALA A 43 -17.26 -1.86 -8.65
N THR A 44 -18.50 -1.44 -8.42
CA THR A 44 -19.18 -0.40 -9.20
C THR A 44 -18.47 0.96 -9.07
N LEU A 45 -18.13 1.34 -7.84
CA LEU A 45 -17.41 2.59 -7.57
C LEU A 45 -16.00 2.58 -8.19
N SER A 46 -15.26 1.47 -8.11
CA SER A 46 -13.91 1.39 -8.67
C SER A 46 -13.93 1.52 -10.21
N LEU A 47 -14.91 0.91 -10.86
CA LEU A 47 -15.14 1.07 -12.31
C LEU A 47 -15.47 2.52 -12.68
N ALA A 48 -16.36 3.17 -11.92
CA ALA A 48 -16.71 4.56 -12.18
C ALA A 48 -15.52 5.51 -12.02
N ILE A 49 -14.68 5.31 -10.99
CA ILE A 49 -13.44 6.06 -10.80
C ILE A 49 -12.49 5.82 -11.98
N LYS A 50 -12.32 4.56 -12.38
CA LYS A 50 -11.49 4.20 -13.54
C LYS A 50 -11.93 4.96 -14.80
N GLU A 51 -13.23 4.95 -15.12
CA GLU A 51 -13.78 5.60 -16.30
C GLU A 51 -13.64 7.13 -16.23
N HIS A 52 -13.97 7.72 -15.08
CA HIS A 52 -13.86 9.16 -14.86
C HIS A 52 -12.42 9.67 -14.99
N ASP A 53 -11.46 8.96 -14.38
CA ASP A 53 -10.06 9.37 -14.37
C ASP A 53 -9.32 8.98 -15.66
N GLY A 54 -9.96 8.22 -16.56
CA GLY A 54 -9.33 7.67 -17.76
C GLY A 54 -8.24 6.64 -17.44
N ALA A 55 -8.37 5.94 -16.31
CA ALA A 55 -7.43 4.91 -15.90
C ALA A 55 -7.67 3.59 -16.64
N ASN A 56 -6.63 2.76 -16.71
CA ASN A 56 -6.66 1.41 -17.27
C ASN A 56 -6.69 0.31 -16.18
N PHE A 57 -7.04 0.67 -14.94
CA PHE A 57 -7.19 -0.23 -13.80
C PHE A 57 -8.27 0.20 -12.84
N CYS A 58 -8.77 -0.76 -12.08
CA CYS A 58 -9.56 -0.56 -10.88
C CYS A 58 -8.65 -0.66 -9.65
N LEU A 59 -8.68 0.35 -8.77
CA LEU A 59 -7.96 0.35 -7.50
C LEU A 59 -8.93 0.11 -6.35
N LEU A 60 -8.56 -0.80 -5.45
CA LEU A 60 -9.27 -1.09 -4.21
C LEU A 60 -8.28 -1.22 -3.06
N PRO A 61 -8.69 -1.02 -1.80
CA PRO A 61 -9.89 -0.30 -1.39
C PRO A 61 -9.71 1.23 -1.56
N PHE A 62 -10.71 2.02 -1.15
CA PHE A 62 -10.69 3.50 -1.25
C PHE A 62 -10.16 4.19 0.01
N CYS A 63 -9.56 3.44 0.94
CA CYS A 63 -9.10 3.92 2.24
C CYS A 63 -7.93 3.09 2.77
N ARG A 64 -7.34 3.52 3.89
CA ARG A 64 -6.22 2.83 4.55
C ARG A 64 -6.60 2.23 5.91
N THR A 65 -7.82 1.70 6.01
CA THR A 65 -8.40 1.28 7.30
C THR A 65 -8.87 -0.15 7.33
N VAL A 66 -8.85 -0.88 6.22
CA VAL A 66 -9.52 -2.18 6.12
C VAL A 66 -8.77 -3.24 6.92
N GLU A 67 -7.44 -3.22 6.87
CA GLU A 67 -6.57 -4.11 7.64
C GLU A 67 -6.62 -3.77 9.13
N VAL A 68 -6.62 -2.47 9.46
CA VAL A 68 -6.73 -1.97 10.84
C VAL A 68 -8.07 -2.35 11.47
N GLU A 69 -9.17 -2.19 10.73
CA GLU A 69 -10.51 -2.60 11.17
C GLU A 69 -10.60 -4.11 11.40
N ALA A 70 -10.04 -4.90 10.48
CA ALA A 70 -10.05 -6.36 10.61
C ALA A 70 -9.25 -6.85 11.84
N MET A 71 -8.29 -6.05 12.31
CA MET A 71 -7.56 -6.28 13.57
C MET A 71 -8.24 -5.67 14.80
N GLY A 72 -9.48 -5.15 14.68
CA GLY A 72 -10.24 -4.59 15.80
C GLY A 72 -10.04 -3.08 16.04
N GLY A 73 -9.38 -2.37 15.12
CA GLY A 73 -9.26 -0.92 15.18
C GLY A 73 -10.57 -0.19 14.87
N ASN A 74 -10.76 0.98 15.48
CA ASN A 74 -11.96 1.78 15.28
C ASN A 74 -11.90 2.57 13.96
N VAL A 75 -13.00 2.58 13.19
CA VAL A 75 -13.10 3.30 11.91
C VAL A 75 -14.34 4.19 11.87
N LYS A 76 -14.16 5.42 11.38
CA LYS A 76 -15.24 6.30 10.94
C LYS A 76 -15.37 6.16 9.44
N LEU A 77 -16.46 5.55 8.96
CA LEU A 77 -16.67 5.26 7.55
C LEU A 77 -16.84 6.53 6.69
N GLY A 78 -17.37 7.61 7.28
CA GLY A 78 -17.54 8.88 6.60
C GLY A 78 -18.65 8.86 5.55
N ASP A 79 -18.43 9.52 4.43
CA ASP A 79 -19.40 9.74 3.35
C ASP A 79 -18.67 9.91 1.99
N ALA A 80 -19.38 10.28 0.93
CA ALA A 80 -18.80 10.51 -0.39
C ALA A 80 -17.63 11.51 -0.38
N LYS A 81 -17.68 12.56 0.45
CA LYS A 81 -16.64 13.60 0.53
C LYS A 81 -15.49 13.21 1.45
N SER A 82 -15.72 12.26 2.34
CA SER A 82 -14.77 11.78 3.33
C SER A 82 -14.73 10.25 3.33
N CYS A 83 -13.72 9.68 2.68
CA CYS A 83 -13.44 8.24 2.76
C CYS A 83 -13.26 7.75 4.22
N PRO A 84 -13.35 6.43 4.46
CA PRO A 84 -13.13 5.84 5.77
C PRO A 84 -11.77 6.21 6.37
N ARG A 85 -11.77 6.57 7.65
CA ARG A 85 -10.57 7.00 8.41
C ARG A 85 -10.52 6.34 9.78
N ALA A 86 -9.31 6.13 10.29
CA ALA A 86 -9.10 5.66 11.65
C ALA A 86 -9.76 6.63 12.65
N ALA A 87 -10.42 6.06 13.65
CA ALA A 87 -11.07 6.78 14.74
C ALA A 87 -10.16 6.80 15.98
N ASP A 88 -10.74 6.72 17.17
CA ASP A 88 -9.98 6.72 18.41
C ASP A 88 -9.10 5.46 18.49
N PRO A 89 -7.78 5.61 18.74
CA PRO A 89 -6.85 4.49 18.85
C PRO A 89 -7.27 3.46 19.90
N VAL A 90 -6.96 2.19 19.68
CA VAL A 90 -7.32 1.07 20.56
C VAL A 90 -6.13 0.53 21.36
N CYS A 91 -4.91 0.88 20.99
CA CYS A 91 -3.67 0.43 21.64
C CYS A 91 -2.99 1.58 22.39
N GLU A 92 -2.50 1.30 23.60
CA GLU A 92 -1.76 2.24 24.44
C GLU A 92 -0.37 1.76 24.84
N SER A 93 -0.06 0.50 24.57
CA SER A 93 1.18 -0.19 24.93
C SER A 93 1.66 -1.17 23.85
N TYR A 94 2.86 -1.74 24.03
CA TYR A 94 3.36 -2.84 23.22
C TYR A 94 2.47 -4.08 23.39
N GLU A 95 2.08 -4.36 24.63
CA GLU A 95 1.26 -5.51 25.00
C GLU A 95 -0.11 -5.47 24.29
N ASP A 96 -0.71 -4.28 24.15
CA ASP A 96 -1.97 -4.11 23.41
C ASP A 96 -1.82 -4.48 21.93
N PHE A 97 -0.72 -4.08 21.28
CA PHE A 97 -0.45 -4.48 19.89
C PHE A 97 -0.31 -5.99 19.74
N MET A 98 0.40 -6.63 20.68
CA MET A 98 0.61 -8.07 20.64
C MET A 98 -0.68 -8.86 20.92
N ALA A 99 -1.62 -8.25 21.66
CA ALA A 99 -2.93 -8.82 21.94
C ALA A 99 -3.96 -8.61 20.81
N LEU A 100 -3.66 -7.82 19.77
CA LEU A 100 -4.58 -7.64 18.64
C LEU A 100 -4.86 -8.99 17.95
N PRO A 101 -6.12 -9.24 17.57
CA PRO A 101 -6.48 -10.42 16.80
C PRO A 101 -5.74 -10.42 15.46
N ASP A 102 -5.46 -11.61 14.96
CA ASP A 102 -5.05 -11.81 13.58
C ASP A 102 -6.24 -11.50 12.64
N ILE A 103 -5.93 -11.14 11.41
CA ILE A 103 -6.95 -10.80 10.42
C ILE A 103 -7.71 -12.06 9.99
N ASP A 104 -9.04 -12.02 10.10
CA ASP A 104 -9.93 -13.02 9.52
C ASP A 104 -10.46 -12.55 8.15
N PHE A 105 -9.88 -13.10 7.08
CA PHE A 105 -10.24 -12.78 5.69
C PHE A 105 -11.63 -13.26 5.28
N SER A 106 -12.32 -14.03 6.12
CA SER A 106 -13.68 -14.54 5.84
C SER A 106 -14.81 -13.62 6.31
N GLN A 107 -14.48 -12.46 6.91
CA GLN A 107 -15.47 -11.51 7.42
C GLN A 107 -15.04 -10.04 7.30
N GLY A 108 -15.95 -9.13 7.65
CA GLY A 108 -15.70 -7.69 7.64
C GLY A 108 -15.46 -7.11 6.24
N ARG A 109 -15.02 -5.85 6.18
CA ARG A 109 -14.77 -5.17 4.90
C ARG A 109 -13.59 -5.76 4.13
N ILE A 110 -12.63 -6.39 4.82
CA ILE A 110 -11.48 -7.00 4.12
C ILE A 110 -11.92 -8.15 3.20
N ARG A 111 -12.89 -8.97 3.63
CA ARG A 111 -13.55 -9.95 2.76
C ARG A 111 -14.25 -9.27 1.59
N GLU A 112 -15.02 -8.22 1.86
CA GLU A 112 -15.78 -7.53 0.83
C GLU A 112 -14.87 -6.89 -0.23
N VAL A 113 -13.67 -6.43 0.16
CA VAL A 113 -12.63 -5.95 -0.76
C VAL A 113 -12.10 -7.08 -1.64
N LEU A 114 -11.75 -8.24 -1.06
CA LEU A 114 -11.30 -9.42 -1.82
C LEU A 114 -12.36 -9.88 -2.82
N GLU A 115 -13.63 -9.95 -2.40
CA GLU A 115 -14.73 -10.30 -3.30
C GLU A 115 -14.96 -9.23 -4.39
N ALA A 116 -14.80 -7.95 -4.08
CA ALA A 116 -14.86 -6.88 -5.09
C ALA A 116 -13.74 -7.05 -6.13
N CYS A 117 -12.52 -7.38 -5.70
CA CYS A 117 -11.42 -7.72 -6.61
C CYS A 117 -11.81 -8.89 -7.53
N ARG A 118 -12.38 -9.98 -6.98
CA ARG A 118 -12.83 -11.14 -7.76
C ARG A 118 -13.90 -10.77 -8.79
N ILE A 119 -14.88 -9.95 -8.41
CA ILE A 119 -15.93 -9.45 -9.32
C ILE A 119 -15.31 -8.65 -10.47
N LEU A 120 -14.40 -7.73 -10.18
CA LEU A 120 -13.73 -6.93 -11.20
C LEU A 120 -12.90 -7.81 -12.15
N LYS A 121 -12.17 -8.78 -11.62
CA LYS A 121 -11.42 -9.74 -12.44
C LYS A 121 -12.33 -10.57 -13.35
N GLN A 122 -13.48 -11.02 -12.87
CA GLN A 122 -14.47 -11.73 -13.69
C GLN A 122 -15.05 -10.85 -14.81
N ARG A 123 -15.10 -9.53 -14.62
CA ARG A 123 -15.48 -8.55 -15.65
C ARG A 123 -14.36 -8.24 -16.64
N GLY A 124 -13.18 -8.86 -16.49
CA GLY A 124 -12.03 -8.67 -17.37
C GLY A 124 -11.17 -7.44 -17.02
N GLU A 125 -11.36 -6.86 -15.84
CA GLU A 125 -10.61 -5.68 -15.41
C GLU A 125 -9.20 -6.00 -14.95
N THR A 126 -8.29 -5.02 -15.11
CA THR A 126 -7.01 -5.03 -14.39
C THR A 126 -7.26 -4.50 -12.98
N VAL A 127 -6.85 -5.26 -11.96
CA VAL A 127 -7.11 -4.91 -10.56
C VAL A 127 -5.81 -4.64 -9.83
N CYS A 128 -5.76 -3.49 -9.18
CA CYS A 128 -4.73 -3.10 -8.23
C CYS A 128 -5.30 -3.13 -6.82
N LEU A 129 -4.62 -3.79 -5.89
CA LEU A 129 -4.97 -3.81 -4.47
C LEU A 129 -3.95 -3.02 -3.66
N GLU A 130 -4.39 -1.97 -2.96
CA GLU A 130 -3.57 -1.23 -2.00
C GLU A 130 -3.57 -1.96 -0.66
N ILE A 131 -2.36 -2.26 -0.18
CA ILE A 131 -2.10 -2.70 1.19
C ILE A 131 -1.41 -1.59 1.97
N VAL A 132 -1.75 -1.48 3.25
CA VAL A 132 -1.27 -0.42 4.14
C VAL A 132 -0.07 -0.90 4.95
N GLY A 133 1.04 -0.18 4.86
CA GLY A 133 2.27 -0.53 5.57
C GLY A 133 2.22 -0.27 7.08
N PRO A 134 3.13 -0.90 7.84
CA PRO A 134 3.02 -0.97 9.30
C PRO A 134 3.07 0.37 10.03
N TRP A 135 3.75 1.40 9.52
CA TRP A 135 3.73 2.70 10.22
C TRP A 135 2.35 3.32 10.22
N THR A 136 1.63 3.23 9.10
CA THR A 136 0.30 3.79 8.96
C THR A 136 -0.70 2.99 9.77
N MET A 137 -0.55 1.66 9.83
CA MET A 137 -1.32 0.81 10.73
C MET A 137 -1.07 1.16 12.20
N MET A 138 0.19 1.28 12.63
CA MET A 138 0.53 1.67 14.01
C MET A 138 -0.08 3.02 14.40
N GLN A 139 0.01 4.04 13.53
CA GLN A 139 -0.59 5.36 13.82
C GLN A 139 -2.12 5.36 13.79
N SER A 140 -2.74 4.35 13.17
CA SER A 140 -4.20 4.18 13.20
C SER A 140 -4.67 3.46 14.47
N LEU A 141 -3.79 2.61 15.04
CA LEU A 141 -4.07 1.78 16.21
C LEU A 141 -3.60 2.43 17.53
N MET A 142 -2.61 3.32 17.48
CA MET A 142 -2.01 4.00 18.63
C MET A 142 -1.73 5.47 18.30
N ASP A 143 -1.84 6.35 19.31
CA ASP A 143 -1.46 7.76 19.18
C ASP A 143 -0.04 7.92 18.61
N ALA A 144 0.11 8.82 17.63
CA ALA A 144 1.37 9.01 16.89
C ALA A 144 2.55 9.36 17.82
N ALA A 145 2.33 10.15 18.88
CA ALA A 145 3.41 10.48 19.81
C ALA A 145 3.88 9.25 20.60
N LYS A 146 2.98 8.32 20.92
CA LYS A 146 3.32 7.05 21.55
C LYS A 146 4.05 6.11 20.58
N VAL A 147 3.63 6.03 19.33
CA VAL A 147 4.34 5.28 18.27
C VAL A 147 5.77 5.78 18.11
N PHE A 148 5.98 7.10 17.99
CA PHE A 148 7.33 7.66 17.87
C PHE A 148 8.16 7.47 19.15
N LYS A 149 7.52 7.54 20.32
CA LYS A 149 8.19 7.26 21.59
C LYS A 149 8.69 5.82 21.64
N MET A 150 7.85 4.85 21.26
CA MET A 150 8.19 3.43 21.22
C MET A 150 9.37 3.18 20.29
N PHE A 151 9.31 3.64 19.04
CA PHE A 151 10.42 3.43 18.09
C PHE A 151 11.75 4.04 18.57
N ARG A 152 11.69 5.18 19.27
CA ARG A 152 12.89 5.85 19.78
C ARG A 152 13.46 5.20 21.05
N LYS A 153 12.61 4.71 21.94
CA LYS A 153 12.99 4.23 23.28
C LYS A 153 13.10 2.71 23.39
N GLN A 154 12.32 1.99 22.59
CA GLN A 154 12.21 0.53 22.54
C GLN A 154 12.20 0.06 21.08
N PRO A 155 13.30 0.22 20.32
CA PRO A 155 13.34 -0.13 18.90
C PRO A 155 13.04 -1.61 18.63
N ASP A 156 13.46 -2.52 19.51
CA ASP A 156 13.23 -3.96 19.36
C ASP A 156 11.73 -4.28 19.45
N GLN A 157 11.04 -3.74 20.46
CA GLN A 157 9.58 -3.85 20.59
C GLN A 157 8.86 -3.23 19.40
N ALA A 158 9.33 -2.10 18.89
CA ALA A 158 8.72 -1.47 17.72
C ALA A 158 8.86 -2.35 16.46
N VAL A 159 10.01 -3.01 16.27
CA VAL A 159 10.23 -3.96 15.17
C VAL A 159 9.34 -5.19 15.32
N GLU A 160 9.19 -5.73 16.54
CA GLU A 160 8.25 -6.83 16.81
C GLU A 160 6.80 -6.46 16.48
N VAL A 161 6.36 -5.25 16.88
CA VAL A 161 5.03 -4.74 16.51
C VAL A 161 4.89 -4.59 15.00
N MET A 162 5.91 -4.05 14.32
CA MET A 162 5.89 -3.96 12.86
C MET A 162 5.75 -5.34 12.21
N TRP A 163 6.42 -6.37 12.74
CA TRP A 163 6.28 -7.75 12.26
C TRP A 163 4.94 -8.39 12.61
N LYS A 164 4.34 -8.10 13.77
CA LYS A 164 2.97 -8.53 14.10
C LYS A 164 1.97 -8.01 13.06
N LEU A 165 2.09 -6.74 12.67
CA LEU A 165 1.21 -6.10 11.68
C LEU A 165 1.53 -6.59 10.25
N ALA A 166 2.80 -6.58 9.86
CA ALA A 166 3.25 -7.03 8.56
C ALA A 166 2.98 -8.51 8.29
N GLY A 167 3.04 -9.33 9.34
CA GLY A 167 2.68 -10.74 9.30
C GLY A 167 1.23 -10.97 8.87
N GLN A 168 0.32 -10.00 9.05
CA GLN A 168 -1.05 -10.08 8.55
C GLN A 168 -1.17 -9.68 7.07
N LEU A 169 -0.23 -8.86 6.57
CA LEU A 169 -0.21 -8.42 5.19
C LEU A 169 0.30 -9.52 4.24
N LEU A 170 1.14 -10.45 4.71
CA LEU A 170 1.64 -11.55 3.88
C LEU A 170 0.51 -12.53 3.47
N PRO A 171 -0.33 -13.05 4.39
CA PRO A 171 -1.52 -13.82 4.01
C PRO A 171 -2.51 -13.00 3.19
N TYR A 172 -2.65 -11.69 3.44
CA TYR A 172 -3.55 -10.87 2.63
C TYR A 172 -3.11 -10.81 1.15
N VAL A 173 -1.80 -10.78 0.89
CA VAL A 173 -1.27 -10.88 -0.48
C VAL A 173 -1.52 -12.26 -1.08
N ASP A 174 -1.46 -13.34 -0.29
CA ASP A 174 -1.84 -14.67 -0.76
C ASP A 174 -3.32 -14.70 -1.15
N GLU A 175 -4.23 -14.18 -0.31
CA GLU A 175 -5.68 -14.08 -0.63
C GLU A 175 -5.94 -13.23 -1.89
N ALA A 176 -5.21 -12.12 -2.05
CA ALA A 176 -5.29 -11.27 -3.23
C ALA A 176 -4.84 -12.00 -4.50
N ARG A 177 -3.81 -12.85 -4.40
CA ARG A 177 -3.35 -13.71 -5.50
C ARG A 177 -4.45 -14.69 -5.92
N GLU A 178 -5.13 -15.33 -4.96
CA GLU A 178 -6.24 -16.26 -5.25
C GLU A 178 -7.46 -15.55 -5.87
N CYS A 179 -7.61 -14.23 -5.63
CA CYS A 179 -8.61 -13.40 -6.31
C CYS A 179 -8.20 -13.00 -7.73
N GLY A 180 -6.95 -13.24 -8.14
CA GLY A 180 -6.42 -12.89 -9.45
C GLY A 180 -6.02 -11.42 -9.60
N VAL A 181 -5.70 -10.73 -8.50
CA VAL A 181 -5.18 -9.36 -8.53
C VAL A 181 -3.92 -9.26 -9.40
N ASP A 182 -3.72 -8.17 -10.13
CA ASP A 182 -2.56 -8.02 -11.03
C ASP A 182 -1.40 -7.27 -10.36
N VAL A 183 -1.72 -6.29 -9.50
CA VAL A 183 -0.74 -5.42 -8.85
C VAL A 183 -1.09 -5.26 -7.37
N ILE A 184 -0.12 -5.50 -6.49
CA ILE A 184 -0.18 -5.10 -5.09
C ILE A 184 0.55 -3.77 -4.96
N THR A 185 -0.10 -2.75 -4.39
CA THR A 185 0.54 -1.48 -4.07
C THR A 185 0.75 -1.34 -2.55
N LEU A 186 2.01 -1.31 -2.11
CA LEU A 186 2.36 -1.06 -0.71
C LEU A 186 2.43 0.45 -0.48
N SER A 187 1.53 0.95 0.37
CA SER A 187 1.48 2.36 0.78
C SER A 187 1.73 2.51 2.27
N ASP A 188 2.68 3.37 2.66
CA ASP A 188 2.92 3.67 4.08
C ASP A 188 3.14 5.16 4.30
N SER A 189 2.04 5.92 4.34
CA SER A 189 2.08 7.39 4.44
C SER A 189 2.73 7.91 5.71
N ALA A 190 2.54 7.21 6.82
CA ALA A 190 3.13 7.54 8.11
C ALA A 190 4.64 7.29 8.12
N GLY A 191 5.09 6.27 7.37
CA GLY A 191 6.49 5.85 7.26
C GLY A 191 7.35 6.68 6.31
N THR A 192 7.09 7.98 6.17
CA THR A 192 7.73 8.83 5.15
C THR A 192 8.77 9.79 5.71
N LEU A 193 9.71 10.22 4.86
CA LEU A 193 10.80 11.11 5.26
C LEU A 193 10.32 12.41 5.92
N SER A 194 9.21 12.98 5.44
CA SER A 194 8.60 14.20 5.98
C SER A 194 8.05 14.05 7.40
N ILE A 195 7.72 12.82 7.82
CA ILE A 195 7.14 12.52 9.13
C ILE A 195 8.21 11.96 10.07
N LEU A 196 8.95 10.94 9.63
CA LEU A 196 9.94 10.25 10.45
C LEU A 196 11.25 11.04 10.59
N GLY A 197 11.58 11.85 9.58
CA GLY A 197 12.92 12.41 9.44
C GLY A 197 13.97 11.37 9.02
N PRO A 198 15.16 11.80 8.58
CA PRO A 198 16.13 10.94 7.90
C PRO A 198 16.65 9.80 8.77
N ARG A 199 16.91 10.04 10.05
CA ARG A 199 17.49 9.02 10.95
C ARG A 199 16.53 7.88 11.27
N VAL A 200 15.25 8.19 11.48
CA VAL A 200 14.23 7.19 11.79
C VAL A 200 13.85 6.44 10.52
N MET A 201 13.73 7.14 9.38
CA MET A 201 13.52 6.53 8.07
C MET A 201 14.62 5.51 7.75
N GLU A 202 15.90 5.88 7.88
CA GLU A 202 17.04 4.99 7.63
C GLU A 202 16.97 3.73 8.51
N LYS A 203 16.77 3.89 9.82
CA LYS A 203 16.61 2.76 10.74
C LYS A 203 15.43 1.88 10.37
N SER A 204 14.29 2.47 10.02
CA SER A 204 13.10 1.71 9.61
C SER A 204 13.34 0.88 8.35
N MET A 205 14.16 1.38 7.40
CA MET A 205 14.51 0.61 6.21
C MET A 205 15.42 -0.56 6.55
N LEU A 206 16.45 -0.32 7.36
CA LEU A 206 17.48 -1.29 7.71
C LEU A 206 16.99 -2.39 8.66
N LEU A 207 16.14 -2.04 9.64
CA LEU A 207 15.71 -2.98 10.68
C LEU A 207 14.46 -3.78 10.30
N PHE A 208 13.71 -3.35 9.29
CA PHE A 208 12.38 -3.91 9.03
C PHE A 208 11.95 -3.87 7.56
N MET A 209 11.84 -2.68 6.95
CA MET A 209 11.13 -2.55 5.66
C MET A 209 11.80 -3.34 4.53
N ALA A 210 13.14 -3.44 4.54
CA ALA A 210 13.85 -4.24 3.54
C ALA A 210 13.48 -5.73 3.61
N ASP A 211 13.44 -6.30 4.80
CA ASP A 211 13.02 -7.69 5.02
C ASP A 211 11.54 -7.91 4.70
N PHE A 212 10.68 -6.97 5.10
CA PHE A 212 9.27 -7.05 4.78
C PHE A 212 9.00 -7.02 3.27
N VAL A 213 9.71 -6.16 2.52
CA VAL A 213 9.61 -6.12 1.06
C VAL A 213 10.14 -7.41 0.42
N ARG A 214 11.21 -8.02 0.94
CA ARG A 214 11.67 -9.35 0.51
C ARG A 214 10.58 -10.41 0.72
N ALA A 215 9.96 -10.44 1.91
CA ALA A 215 8.89 -11.38 2.21
C ALA A 215 7.65 -11.18 1.32
N LEU A 216 7.28 -9.94 1.01
CA LEU A 216 6.22 -9.64 0.04
C LEU A 216 6.59 -10.14 -1.37
N ASP A 217 7.81 -9.88 -1.81
CA ASP A 217 8.29 -10.30 -3.12
C ASP A 217 8.19 -11.82 -3.30
N GLU A 218 8.61 -12.60 -2.30
CA GLU A 218 8.46 -14.06 -2.29
C GLU A 218 7.02 -14.52 -2.53
N ARG A 219 6.04 -13.86 -1.90
CA ARG A 219 4.60 -14.19 -2.03
C ARG A 219 4.02 -13.83 -3.39
N ILE A 220 4.50 -12.73 -3.96
CA ILE A 220 4.13 -12.27 -5.30
C ILE A 220 4.57 -13.29 -6.36
N GLY A 221 5.77 -13.87 -6.19
CA GLY A 221 6.25 -15.02 -6.97
C GLY A 221 6.27 -14.85 -8.49
N GLY A 222 6.27 -13.61 -8.98
CA GLY A 222 6.18 -13.25 -10.41
C GLY A 222 4.77 -13.31 -11.01
N SER A 223 3.76 -13.77 -10.26
CA SER A 223 2.36 -13.84 -10.70
C SER A 223 1.63 -12.49 -10.67
N MET A 224 2.16 -11.54 -9.89
CA MET A 224 1.69 -10.16 -9.76
C MET A 224 2.89 -9.21 -9.82
N VAL A 225 2.64 -7.91 -9.80
CA VAL A 225 3.67 -6.88 -9.62
C VAL A 225 3.56 -6.25 -8.25
N LEU A 226 4.67 -6.12 -7.52
CA LEU A 226 4.74 -5.33 -6.29
C LEU A 226 5.11 -3.89 -6.62
N GLN A 227 4.14 -2.99 -6.56
CA GLN A 227 4.35 -1.55 -6.68
C GLN A 227 4.56 -0.96 -5.28
N LEU A 228 5.72 -0.35 -5.04
CA LEU A 228 6.00 0.37 -3.81
C LEU A 228 5.66 1.85 -3.99
N CYS A 229 5.10 2.46 -2.94
CA CYS A 229 5.10 3.92 -2.84
C CYS A 229 6.51 4.48 -3.15
N PRO A 230 6.65 5.47 -4.06
CA PRO A 230 7.97 5.96 -4.45
C PRO A 230 8.82 6.46 -3.30
N LYS A 231 8.20 6.94 -2.21
CA LYS A 231 8.91 7.34 -0.99
C LYS A 231 9.61 6.17 -0.30
N ILE A 232 8.99 4.99 -0.28
CA ILE A 232 9.57 3.76 0.28
C ILE A 232 10.67 3.25 -0.67
N ALA A 233 10.37 3.19 -1.98
CA ALA A 233 11.32 2.74 -2.98
C ALA A 233 12.62 3.58 -2.97
N TYR A 234 12.50 4.91 -2.93
CA TYR A 234 13.67 5.80 -2.85
C TYR A 234 14.43 5.63 -1.56
N ALA A 235 13.74 5.45 -0.42
CA ALA A 235 14.41 5.19 0.83
C ALA A 235 15.20 3.88 0.80
N LEU A 236 14.62 2.78 0.30
CA LEU A 236 15.32 1.49 0.17
C LEU A 236 16.57 1.59 -0.73
N ILE A 237 16.49 2.34 -1.83
CA ILE A 237 17.64 2.57 -2.72
C ILE A 237 18.69 3.44 -2.02
N ASP A 238 18.29 4.55 -1.42
CA ASP A 238 19.20 5.56 -0.88
C ASP A 238 19.88 5.09 0.43
N THR A 239 19.24 4.17 1.18
CA THR A 239 19.85 3.47 2.33
C THR A 239 20.70 2.28 1.89
N GLY A 240 20.69 1.92 0.60
CA GLY A 240 21.47 0.80 0.07
C GLY A 240 20.87 -0.58 0.34
N CYS A 241 19.58 -0.66 0.69
CA CYS A 241 18.82 -1.91 0.83
C CYS A 241 18.43 -2.52 -0.53
N ALA A 242 18.38 -1.71 -1.59
CA ALA A 242 18.06 -2.14 -2.94
C ALA A 242 18.97 -1.50 -4.00
N GLU A 243 19.13 -2.20 -5.11
CA GLU A 243 19.73 -1.69 -6.35
C GLU A 243 18.66 -1.48 -7.42
N VAL A 244 19.02 -0.75 -8.48
CA VAL A 244 18.10 -0.50 -9.60
C VAL A 244 18.57 -1.28 -10.82
N LYS A 245 17.71 -2.16 -11.32
CA LYS A 245 17.85 -2.79 -12.63
C LYS A 245 16.92 -2.09 -13.62
N ILE A 246 17.44 -1.75 -14.80
CA ILE A 246 16.67 -1.05 -15.84
C ILE A 246 16.16 -2.06 -16.85
N HIS A 247 14.86 -2.01 -17.11
CA HIS A 247 14.19 -2.70 -18.20
C HIS A 247 13.85 -1.68 -19.28
N ASP A 248 14.28 -1.94 -20.52
CA ASP A 248 14.04 -1.05 -21.66
C ASP A 248 12.95 -1.65 -22.56
N LEU A 249 11.81 -0.96 -22.63
CA LEU A 249 10.68 -1.38 -23.45
C LEU A 249 10.83 -0.96 -24.92
N GLY A 250 11.83 -0.13 -25.26
CA GLY A 250 12.04 0.42 -26.60
C GLY A 250 11.03 1.51 -27.02
N GLU A 251 9.94 1.67 -26.28
CA GLU A 251 8.90 2.68 -26.50
C GLU A 251 8.35 3.25 -25.19
N SER A 252 7.81 4.47 -25.24
CA SER A 252 7.14 5.08 -24.10
C SER A 252 5.67 4.65 -24.08
N VAL A 253 5.27 3.84 -23.11
CA VAL A 253 3.90 3.35 -22.90
C VAL A 253 3.32 3.86 -21.56
N ASP A 254 2.05 3.60 -21.30
CA ASP A 254 1.44 3.88 -19.99
C ASP A 254 2.16 3.11 -18.88
N PHE A 255 2.26 3.70 -17.69
CA PHE A 255 3.02 3.12 -16.59
C PHE A 255 2.46 1.77 -16.15
N LEU A 256 1.14 1.62 -16.01
CA LEU A 256 0.58 0.32 -15.64
C LEU A 256 0.77 -0.71 -16.74
N GLU A 257 0.56 -0.31 -18.00
CA GLU A 257 0.79 -1.19 -19.14
C GLU A 257 2.23 -1.74 -19.12
N ALA A 258 3.21 -0.89 -18.84
CA ALA A 258 4.59 -1.31 -18.67
C ALA A 258 4.79 -2.30 -17.53
N LEU A 259 4.12 -2.11 -16.39
CA LEU A 259 4.18 -3.06 -15.27
C LEU A 259 3.62 -4.43 -15.68
N LEU A 260 2.48 -4.46 -16.37
CA LEU A 260 1.85 -5.70 -16.82
C LEU A 260 2.69 -6.44 -17.86
N ARG A 261 3.32 -5.71 -18.81
CA ARG A 261 4.23 -6.31 -19.81
C ARG A 261 5.45 -6.97 -19.16
N LEU A 262 5.93 -6.42 -18.04
CA LEU A 262 7.08 -6.93 -17.31
C LEU A 262 6.70 -7.90 -16.19
N ARG A 263 5.43 -8.30 -16.07
CA ARG A 263 5.00 -9.26 -15.05
C ARG A 263 5.73 -10.60 -15.25
N GLY A 264 6.39 -11.07 -14.19
CA GLY A 264 7.26 -12.24 -14.21
C GLY A 264 8.73 -11.94 -14.54
N GLU A 265 9.03 -10.78 -15.14
CA GLU A 265 10.39 -10.31 -15.43
C GLU A 265 10.90 -9.27 -14.44
N ALA A 266 10.04 -8.31 -14.08
CA ALA A 266 10.26 -7.31 -13.06
C ALA A 266 9.26 -7.51 -11.92
N ARG A 267 9.76 -7.69 -10.70
CA ARG A 267 8.91 -8.06 -9.56
C ARG A 267 8.54 -6.88 -8.66
N ILE A 268 9.50 -5.98 -8.42
CA ILE A 268 9.34 -4.84 -7.51
C ILE A 268 9.63 -3.55 -8.25
N VAL A 269 8.70 -2.61 -8.21
CA VAL A 269 8.80 -1.31 -8.90
C VAL A 269 8.37 -0.17 -7.99
N GLY A 270 8.91 1.03 -8.18
CA GLY A 270 8.55 2.17 -7.33
C GLY A 270 8.99 3.53 -7.87
N GLN A 271 9.22 3.64 -9.18
CA GLN A 271 9.69 4.89 -9.80
C GLN A 271 8.64 6.01 -9.82
N THR A 272 7.36 5.66 -9.83
CA THR A 272 6.22 6.58 -9.80
C THR A 272 5.05 5.95 -9.07
N CYS A 273 4.12 6.77 -8.60
CA CYS A 273 2.91 6.33 -7.92
C CYS A 273 1.89 5.86 -8.96
N ILE A 274 1.28 4.70 -8.72
CA ILE A 274 0.23 4.15 -9.60
C ILE A 274 -1.01 5.06 -9.66
N LYS A 275 -1.25 5.86 -8.60
CA LYS A 275 -2.37 6.81 -8.52
C LYS A 275 -2.19 8.04 -9.42
N TYR A 276 -1.04 8.19 -10.08
CA TYR A 276 -0.87 9.21 -11.11
C TYR A 276 -1.29 8.64 -12.45
N VAL A 277 -2.58 8.75 -12.75
CA VAL A 277 -3.18 8.25 -13.99
C VAL A 277 -2.61 8.99 -15.21
N GLY A 278 -2.42 8.27 -16.32
CA GLY A 278 -1.91 8.82 -17.58
C GLY A 278 -0.40 9.09 -17.61
N VAL A 279 0.35 8.66 -16.59
CA VAL A 279 1.81 8.79 -16.59
C VAL A 279 2.41 7.78 -17.56
N ARG A 280 3.14 8.28 -18.56
CA ARG A 280 3.93 7.45 -19.47
C ARG A 280 5.33 7.19 -18.92
N VAL A 281 5.86 6.00 -19.21
CA VAL A 281 7.23 5.63 -18.84
C VAL A 281 8.23 6.49 -19.62
N LEU A 282 9.03 7.28 -18.89
CA LEU A 282 10.03 8.16 -19.48
C LEU A 282 11.09 7.34 -20.23
N ASN A 283 11.28 7.65 -21.51
CA ASN A 283 12.22 6.97 -22.40
C ASN A 283 12.03 5.44 -22.48
N GLY A 284 10.84 4.91 -22.16
CA GLY A 284 10.57 3.47 -22.15
C GLY A 284 11.28 2.67 -21.05
N LYS A 285 11.84 3.34 -20.03
CA LYS A 285 12.64 2.70 -18.99
C LYS A 285 11.87 2.45 -17.70
N ILE A 286 11.70 1.18 -17.35
CA ILE A 286 11.24 0.75 -16.03
C ILE A 286 12.43 0.45 -15.13
N ARG A 287 12.33 0.86 -13.87
CA ARG A 287 13.31 0.68 -12.80
C ARG A 287 12.78 -0.35 -11.83
N GLU A 288 13.24 -1.58 -12.00
CA GLU A 288 13.05 -2.63 -11.02
C GLU A 288 13.95 -2.38 -9.80
N LEU A 289 13.40 -2.58 -8.61
CA LEU A 289 14.16 -2.62 -7.37
C LEU A 289 14.59 -4.07 -7.12
N VAL A 290 15.90 -4.30 -7.16
CA VAL A 290 16.49 -5.58 -6.78
C VAL A 290 16.94 -5.48 -5.33
N MET A 291 16.22 -6.16 -4.43
CA MET A 291 16.58 -6.17 -3.01
C MET A 291 17.94 -6.83 -2.82
N LYS A 292 18.82 -6.21 -2.02
CA LYS A 292 20.08 -6.86 -1.64
C LYS A 292 19.81 -7.97 -0.65
N GLU A 293 20.75 -8.87 -0.42
CA GLU A 293 20.68 -9.82 0.69
C GLU A 293 20.78 -9.10 2.05
N PRO A 294 20.25 -9.68 3.15
CA PRO A 294 20.45 -9.16 4.49
C PRO A 294 21.97 -9.00 4.75
N GLN A 295 22.37 -7.85 5.28
CA GLN A 295 23.74 -7.70 5.76
C GLN A 295 23.86 -8.50 7.05
N ALA A 296 24.70 -9.53 7.03
CA ALA A 296 25.01 -10.37 8.20
C ALA A 296 25.64 -9.58 9.34
#